data_AF-A0A441X915-F1
#
_entry.id   AF-A0A441X915-F1
#
_cell.length_a   1.000
_cell.length_b   1.000
_cell.length_c   1.000
_cell.angle_alpha   90.00
_cell.angle_beta   90.00
_cell.angle_gamma   90.00
#
_symmetry.space_group_name_H-M   'P 1'
#
loop_
_entity.id
_entity.type
_entity.pdbx_description
1 polymer ?
#
loop_
_entity_poly.entity_id
_entity_poly.type
_entity_poly.pdbx_seq_one_letter_code
_entity_poly.pdbx_strand_id
1 'polypeptide(L)' 'VDCTYIGRRLHGFKPQWTARRGIEQLYHTFRATGLALGDFEGERFKRIAHVQKLIQDGELDTDLRRTPQLAIAV' A
#
# COMPACT_ATOMS: atom_id res chain seq x y z
N VAL A 1 -12.64 5.23 -19.36
CA VAL A 1 -13.35 3.99 -18.98
C VAL A 1 -14.84 4.23 -19.14
N ASP A 2 -15.54 3.39 -19.89
CA ASP A 2 -17.00 3.45 -20.07
C ASP A 2 -17.62 2.25 -19.33
N CYS A 3 -18.52 2.52 -18.39
CA CYS A 3 -19.19 1.52 -17.57
C CYS A 3 -20.62 1.21 -18.05
N THR A 4 -21.03 1.61 -19.25
CA THR A 4 -22.42 1.37 -19.74
C THR A 4 -22.77 -0.12 -19.87
N TYR A 5 -21.79 -0.99 -20.11
CA TYR A 5 -22.02 -2.44 -20.28
C TYR A 5 -22.65 -3.10 -19.04
N ILE A 6 -22.19 -2.77 -17.83
CA ILE A 6 -22.71 -3.38 -16.60
C ILE A 6 -24.17 -2.97 -16.35
N GLY A 7 -24.53 -1.71 -16.64
CA GLY A 7 -25.90 -1.22 -16.52
C GLY A 7 -26.87 -1.88 -17.51
N ARG A 8 -26.37 -2.36 -18.66
CA ARG A 8 -27.17 -3.09 -19.65
C ARG A 8 -27.33 -4.58 -19.31
N ARG A 9 -26.32 -5.20 -18.70
CA ARG A 9 -26.30 -6.67 -18.48
C ARG A 9 -26.81 -7.09 -17.10
N LEU A 10 -26.70 -6.23 -16.10
CA LEU A 10 -27.14 -6.51 -14.74
C LEU A 10 -28.26 -5.55 -14.36
N HIS A 11 -29.50 -5.89 -14.69
CA HIS A 11 -30.65 -5.00 -14.50
C HIS A 11 -30.90 -4.57 -13.03
N GLY A 12 -30.36 -5.33 -12.07
CA GLY A 12 -30.40 -4.99 -10.65
C GLY A 12 -29.20 -4.18 -10.14
N PHE A 13 -28.16 -4.00 -10.96
CA PHE A 13 -26.95 -3.29 -10.54
C PHE A 13 -27.21 -1.79 -10.45
N LYS A 14 -27.15 -1.25 -9.23
CA LYS A 14 -27.25 0.18 -8.95
C LYS A 14 -26.04 0.60 -8.12
N PRO A 15 -25.17 1.50 -8.59
CA PRO A 15 -24.08 2.02 -7.78
C PRO A 15 -24.61 2.64 -6.47
N GLN A 16 -24.14 2.13 -5.33
CA GLN A 16 -24.58 2.60 -4.00
C GLN A 16 -23.60 3.61 -3.40
N TRP A 17 -22.32 3.52 -3.78
CA TRP A 17 -21.28 4.45 -3.36
C TRP A 17 -21.19 5.61 -4.34
N THR A 18 -21.42 6.80 -3.81
CA THR A 18 -20.98 8.04 -4.46
C THR A 18 -19.53 8.30 -4.06
N ALA A 19 -18.81 9.12 -4.82
CA ALA A 19 -17.46 9.55 -4.45
C ALA A 19 -17.42 10.10 -3.02
N ARG A 20 -18.39 10.95 -2.65
CA ARG A 20 -18.50 11.51 -1.29
C ARG A 20 -18.64 10.43 -0.21
N ARG A 21 -19.58 9.48 -0.37
CA ARG A 21 -19.76 8.38 0.61
C ARG A 21 -18.50 7.50 0.69
N GLY A 22 -17.83 7.28 -0.44
CA GLY A 22 -16.56 6.56 -0.49
C GLY A 22 -15.48 7.26 0.32
N ILE A 23 -15.30 8.57 0.13
CA ILE A 23 -14.30 9.35 0.89
C ILE A 23 -14.63 9.40 2.38
N GLU A 24 -15.91 9.60 2.76
CA GLU A 24 -16.35 9.56 4.16
C GLU A 24 -15.99 8.21 4.82
N GLN A 25 -16.29 7.10 4.14
CA GLN A 25 -15.95 5.76 4.62
C GLN A 25 -14.44 5.56 4.78
N LEU A 26 -13.64 5.99 3.80
CA LEU A 26 -12.19 5.90 3.86
C LEU A 26 -11.63 6.71 5.04
N TYR A 27 -12.10 7.94 5.21
CA TYR A 27 -11.68 8.81 6.31
C TYR A 27 -11.93 8.15 7.68
N HIS A 28 -13.16 7.67 7.92
CA HIS A 28 -13.49 6.99 9.17
C HIS A 28 -12.67 5.72 9.39
N THR A 29 -12.45 4.95 8.33
CA THR A 29 -11.65 3.72 8.39
C THR A 29 -10.19 4.03 8.76
N PHE A 30 -9.56 4.99 8.07
CA PHE A 30 -8.17 5.37 8.36
C PHE A 30 -7.99 5.89 9.79
N ARG A 31 -8.97 6.65 10.29
CA ARG A 31 -8.99 7.12 11.68
C ARG A 31 -9.14 5.96 12.68
N ALA A 32 -10.02 5.01 12.40
CA ALA A 32 -10.28 3.87 13.29
C ALA A 32 -9.11 2.87 13.34
N THR A 33 -8.42 2.66 12.22
CA THR A 33 -7.26 1.75 12.16
C THR A 33 -5.95 2.38 12.62
N GLY A 34 -5.95 3.69 12.93
CA GLY A 34 -4.74 4.43 13.31
C GLY A 34 -3.76 4.60 12.15
N LEU A 35 -4.24 4.55 10.91
CA LEU A 35 -3.39 4.71 9.72
C LEU A 35 -2.92 6.16 9.63
N ALA A 36 -1.61 6.36 9.81
CA ALA A 36 -0.98 7.68 9.85
C ALA A 36 -0.28 8.00 8.52
N LEU A 37 -0.04 9.29 8.27
CA LEU A 37 0.74 9.73 7.09
C LEU A 37 2.13 9.08 7.06
N GLY A 38 2.76 8.93 8.23
CA GLY A 38 4.07 8.29 8.37
C GLY A 38 4.10 6.81 7.93
N ASP A 39 2.96 6.11 7.96
CA ASP A 39 2.89 4.74 7.41
C ASP A 39 3.07 4.74 5.88
N PHE A 40 2.56 5.77 5.20
CA PHE A 40 2.66 5.93 3.75
C PHE A 40 3.98 6.53 3.30
N GLU A 41 4.55 7.45 4.06
CA GLU A 41 5.80 8.13 3.70
C GLU A 41 7.04 7.40 4.22
N GLY A 42 6.88 6.57 5.25
CA GLY A 42 7.92 5.72 5.82
C GLY A 42 8.05 4.36 5.13
N GLU A 43 8.92 3.52 5.68
CA GLU A 43 9.29 2.21 5.13
C GLU A 43 8.14 1.20 5.03
N ARG A 44 7.03 1.41 5.76
CA ARG A 44 5.95 0.44 5.85
C ARG A 44 5.24 0.24 4.51
N PHE A 45 4.90 1.34 3.83
CA PHE A 45 4.22 1.29 2.53
C PHE A 45 4.98 2.00 1.39
N LYS A 46 6.03 2.78 1.68
CA LYS A 46 6.87 3.39 0.63
C LYS A 46 8.04 2.49 0.27
N ARG A 47 7.98 1.88 -0.91
CA ARG A 47 9.02 0.96 -1.40
C ARG A 47 10.43 1.56 -1.38
N ILE A 48 10.59 2.83 -1.78
CA ILE A 48 11.90 3.48 -1.77
C ILE A 48 12.45 3.60 -0.34
N ALA A 49 11.62 4.00 0.62
CA ALA A 49 12.03 4.08 2.02
C ALA A 49 12.36 2.69 2.59
N HIS A 50 11.59 1.66 2.22
CA HIS A 50 11.88 0.28 2.60
C HIS A 50 13.24 -0.19 2.05
N VAL A 51 13.56 0.09 0.78
CA VAL A 51 14.86 -0.27 0.19
C VAL A 51 16.00 0.49 0.86
N GLN A 52 15.81 1.78 1.15
CA GLN A 52 16.81 2.56 1.89
C GLN A 52 17.09 1.98 3.27
N LYS A 53 16.04 1.54 3.98
CA LYS A 53 16.19 0.83 5.25
C LYS A 53 16.98 -0.46 5.09
N LEU A 54 16.66 -1.30 4.10
CA LEU A 54 17.41 -2.54 3.86
C LEU A 54 18.90 -2.30 3.56
N ILE A 55 19.23 -1.19 2.90
CA ILE A 55 20.64 -0.78 2.70
C ILE A 55 21.27 -0.33 4.03
N GLN A 56 20.55 0.46 4.83
CA GLN A 56 21.02 0.91 6.16
C GLN A 56 21.23 -0.26 7.13
N ASP A 57 20.34 -1.26 7.09
CA ASP A 57 20.40 -2.49 7.89
C ASP A 57 21.47 -3.46 7.36
N GLY A 58 22.11 -3.14 6.23
CA GLY A 58 23.14 -3.94 5.61
C GLY A 58 22.61 -5.24 4.99
N GLU A 59 21.31 -5.38 4.80
CA GLU A 59 20.66 -6.51 4.11
C GLU A 59 20.76 -6.41 2.58
N LEU A 60 20.87 -5.18 2.07
CA LEU A 60 21.14 -4.87 0.67
C LEU A 60 22.40 -4.03 0.56
N ASP A 61 23.18 -4.25 -0.49
CA ASP A 61 24.25 -3.33 -0.88
C ASP A 61 23.71 -2.16 -1.74
N THR A 62 24.59 -1.22 -2.08
CA THR A 62 24.25 -0.05 -2.90
C THR A 62 23.88 -0.41 -4.35
N ASP A 63 24.23 -1.62 -4.80
CA ASP A 63 23.84 -2.18 -6.10
C ASP A 63 22.52 -2.97 -6.00
N LEU A 64 21.82 -2.87 -4.86
CA LEU A 64 20.54 -3.51 -4.55
C LEU A 64 20.59 -5.05 -4.56
N ARG A 65 21.76 -5.63 -4.23
CA ARG A 65 21.93 -7.07 -4.06
C ARG A 65 21.89 -7.44 -2.59
N ARG A 66 21.38 -8.64 -2.29
CA ARG A 66 21.42 -9.20 -0.93
C ARG A 66 22.88 -9.38 -0.51
N THR A 67 23.22 -8.85 0.65
CA THR A 67 24.51 -9.11 1.26
C THR A 67 24.58 -10.58 1.70
N PRO A 68 25.74 -11.25 1.51
CA PRO A 68 25.89 -12.62 1.97
C PRO A 68 25.76 -12.67 3.50
N GLN A 69 24.81 -13.48 4.00
CA GLN A 69 24.74 -13.80 5.41
C GLN A 69 26.04 -14.50 5.80
N LEU A 70 26.89 -13.84 6.59
CA LEU A 70 27.99 -14.53 7.26
C LEU A 70 27.35 -15.55 8.20
N ALA A 71 27.37 -16.83 7.81
CA ALA A 71 27.01 -17.91 8.69
C ALA A 71 27.97 -17.86 9.89
N ILE A 72 27.47 -17.45 11.05
CA ILE A 72 28.21 -17.56 12.30
C ILE A 72 28.31 -19.07 12.56
N ALA A 73 29.48 -19.63 12.26
CA ALA A 73 29.85 -20.95 12.74
C ALA A 73 30.00 -20.85 14.27
N VAL A 74 29.07 -21.49 14.98
CA VAL A 74 29.18 -21.78 16.42
C VAL A 74 29.95 -23.07 16.59
#